data_AF-A0AAV1ZRW2-F1
#
_entry.id   AF-A0AAV1ZRW2-F1
#
_cell.length_a   1.000
_cell.length_b   1.000
_cell.length_c   1.000
_cell.angle_alpha   90.00
_cell.angle_beta   90.00
_cell.angle_gamma   90.00
#
_symmetry.space_group_name_H-M   'P 1'
#
loop_
_entity.id
_entity.type
_entity.pdbx_description
1 polymer ?
#
loop_
_entity_poly.entity_id
_entity_poly.type
_entity_poly.pdbx_seq_one_letter_code
_entity_poly.pdbx_strand_id
1 'polypeptide(L)'
;MSWKCDGYKDCYNGKDEEQCGEYYEGVVPAFLHEARFRALDWTYKMRNEELPTRKWGPDIGRIAVALYLSNNSYFIENRTIFGEISYELSLDLLSKLALKEIEDISSTELANYINAFLVTCIDPRKFYVLDLVSELRKRVDSQNYTNPSVMLALCNAGERITEKDIDKLTSVFWKAHREFWTDTQALAVLALACTAKQPYEVFDLVEINKLTLELKKRQYRNGTVENLKTTALVLQALFASESEADEENFDEAKALRQILRSQKEDGSFGNIPNTYYVLPVIRHRSLVNISSSHCRTPFISEQEAVKDLMNQVGEKWSVQFSLWIGNNRTVERTLILTVPANSSFYRIMEFAAGVDNRFKFEYTVRNGKPYIYSISKTQDDPENGMFWFLFKSLSSEEGDLELITKSPADVVPVNKQHFIFWYKCGTWNR
;
A
#
# COMPACT_ATOMS: atom_id res chain seq x y z
N MET A 1 4.48 -16.01 -22.29
CA MET A 1 4.00 -15.89 -23.68
C MET A 1 4.23 -14.45 -24.15
N SER A 2 5.48 -13.98 -24.21
CA SER A 2 5.77 -12.57 -24.54
C SER A 2 6.40 -12.35 -25.90
N TRP A 3 6.54 -13.38 -26.73
CA TRP A 3 7.33 -13.38 -27.98
C TRP A 3 6.57 -14.01 -29.16
N LYS A 4 5.23 -13.93 -29.14
CA LYS A 4 4.39 -14.48 -30.21
C LYS A 4 3.23 -13.51 -30.41
N CYS A 5 3.06 -12.99 -31.63
CA CYS A 5 2.03 -12.02 -32.00
C CYS A 5 2.18 -10.66 -31.32
N ASP A 6 3.41 -10.20 -31.11
CA ASP A 6 3.71 -8.88 -30.53
C ASP A 6 4.15 -7.84 -31.58
N GLY A 7 4.24 -8.24 -32.85
CA GLY A 7 4.56 -7.38 -33.97
C GLY A 7 6.06 -7.17 -34.20
N TYR A 8 6.93 -7.72 -33.36
CA TYR A 8 8.37 -7.79 -33.62
C TYR A 8 8.73 -9.17 -34.17
N LYS A 9 9.60 -9.21 -35.18
CA LYS A 9 10.18 -10.47 -35.65
C LYS A 9 11.32 -10.86 -34.72
N ASP A 10 10.95 -11.35 -33.55
CA ASP A 10 11.89 -11.86 -32.56
C ASP A 10 12.52 -13.17 -33.05
N CYS A 11 11.77 -13.96 -33.81
CA CYS A 11 12.35 -15.06 -34.56
C CYS A 11 12.97 -14.57 -35.88
N TYR A 12 14.19 -15.03 -36.15
CA TYR A 12 14.92 -14.72 -37.39
C TYR A 12 14.15 -15.08 -38.67
N ASN A 13 13.18 -16.00 -38.57
CA ASN A 13 12.31 -16.46 -39.63
C ASN A 13 10.88 -15.90 -39.57
N GLY A 14 10.54 -15.03 -38.60
CA GLY A 14 9.23 -14.41 -38.45
C GLY A 14 8.08 -15.36 -38.08
N LYS A 15 8.38 -16.61 -37.70
CA LYS A 15 7.37 -17.64 -37.39
C LYS A 15 6.55 -17.35 -36.14
N ASP A 16 7.10 -16.54 -35.25
CA ASP A 16 6.41 -15.95 -34.12
C ASP A 16 5.16 -15.15 -34.53
N GLU A 17 5.13 -14.63 -35.77
CA GLU A 17 4.03 -13.81 -36.28
C GLU A 17 3.13 -14.55 -37.31
N GLU A 18 3.49 -15.76 -37.74
CA GLU A 18 2.80 -16.46 -38.85
C GLU A 18 1.50 -17.18 -38.46
N GLN A 19 1.26 -17.42 -37.17
CA GLN A 19 0.10 -18.17 -36.66
C GLN A 19 -0.68 -17.42 -35.58
N CYS A 20 -0.85 -16.12 -35.78
CA CYS A 20 -1.75 -15.28 -35.00
C CYS A 20 -3.16 -15.45 -35.57
N GLY A 21 -3.75 -16.64 -35.37
CA GLY A 21 -5.07 -16.97 -35.90
C GLY A 21 -6.14 -15.99 -35.43
N GLU A 22 -7.14 -15.79 -36.30
CA GLU A 22 -8.31 -14.91 -36.19
C GLU A 22 -9.23 -15.25 -34.99
N TYR A 23 -8.73 -15.10 -33.77
CA TYR A 23 -9.58 -14.95 -32.58
C TYR A 23 -9.50 -13.48 -32.17
N TYR A 24 -10.66 -12.83 -32.12
CA TYR A 24 -10.91 -11.38 -32.05
C TYR A 24 -10.91 -10.67 -33.41
N GLU A 25 -12.03 -10.82 -34.15
CA GLU A 25 -12.49 -9.79 -35.08
C GLU A 25 -12.84 -8.52 -34.28
N GLY A 26 -11.82 -7.72 -33.95
CA GLY A 26 -11.98 -6.48 -33.21
C GLY A 26 -10.77 -6.17 -32.35
N VAL A 27 -9.96 -5.20 -32.80
CA VAL A 27 -8.71 -4.75 -32.14
C VAL A 27 -7.63 -5.82 -32.06
N VAL A 28 -6.70 -5.80 -33.02
CA VAL A 28 -5.53 -6.71 -33.01
C VAL A 28 -4.70 -6.46 -31.73
N PRO A 29 -4.29 -7.51 -31.00
CA PRO A 29 -3.43 -7.40 -29.80
C PRO A 29 -2.20 -6.50 -29.98
N ALA A 30 -1.63 -6.48 -31.19
CA ALA A 30 -0.53 -5.60 -31.58
C ALA A 30 -0.85 -4.10 -31.38
N PHE A 31 -2.05 -3.63 -31.76
CA PHE A 31 -2.43 -2.22 -31.60
C PHE A 31 -2.59 -1.82 -30.12
N LEU A 32 -3.10 -2.72 -29.29
CA LEU A 32 -3.17 -2.51 -27.84
C LEU A 32 -1.75 -2.43 -27.25
N HIS A 33 -0.85 -3.30 -27.70
CA HIS A 33 0.53 -3.31 -27.25
C HIS A 33 1.25 -2.00 -27.62
N GLU A 34 1.16 -1.57 -28.88
CA GLU A 34 1.76 -0.33 -29.37
C GLU A 34 1.23 0.89 -28.62
N ALA A 35 -0.10 1.00 -28.49
CA ALA A 35 -0.72 2.12 -27.79
C ALA A 35 -0.29 2.18 -26.32
N ARG A 36 -0.22 1.03 -25.63
CA ARG A 36 0.30 0.95 -24.27
C ARG A 36 1.75 1.44 -24.20
N PHE A 37 2.61 0.96 -25.09
CA PHE A 37 4.03 1.33 -25.10
C PHE A 37 4.21 2.85 -25.26
N ARG A 38 3.51 3.46 -26.21
CA ARG A 38 3.55 4.91 -26.44
C ARG A 38 3.05 5.72 -25.25
N ALA A 39 1.98 5.27 -24.59
CA ALA A 39 1.45 5.92 -23.40
C ALA A 39 2.39 5.78 -22.19
N LEU A 40 3.08 4.64 -22.06
CA LEU A 40 4.09 4.44 -21.02
C LEU A 40 5.35 5.28 -21.27
N ASP A 41 5.82 5.35 -22.51
CA ASP A 41 6.94 6.20 -22.91
C ASP A 41 6.64 7.68 -22.66
N TRP A 42 5.43 8.15 -23.02
CA TRP A 42 4.97 9.49 -22.67
C TRP A 42 4.97 9.72 -21.15
N THR A 43 4.42 8.78 -20.38
CA THR A 43 4.39 8.85 -18.90
C THR A 43 5.81 8.94 -18.33
N TYR A 44 6.76 8.19 -18.89
CA TYR A 44 8.16 8.21 -18.49
C TYR A 44 8.83 9.55 -18.81
N LYS A 45 8.57 10.12 -19.98
CA LYS A 45 9.10 11.42 -20.42
C LYS A 45 8.58 12.60 -19.59
N MET A 46 7.52 12.42 -18.79
CA MET A 46 7.07 13.43 -17.84
C MET A 46 8.05 13.65 -16.69
N ARG A 47 8.92 12.67 -16.42
CA ARG A 47 9.95 12.73 -15.40
C ARG A 47 10.96 13.83 -15.75
N ASN A 48 10.99 14.90 -14.95
CA ASN A 48 11.98 15.97 -15.12
C ASN A 48 13.31 15.59 -14.45
N GLU A 49 14.29 15.16 -15.24
CA GLU A 49 15.62 14.76 -14.73
C GLU A 49 16.47 15.93 -14.22
N GLU A 50 16.13 17.17 -14.58
CA GLU A 50 16.87 18.36 -14.13
C GLU A 50 16.59 18.71 -12.67
N LEU A 51 15.46 18.24 -12.12
CA LEU A 51 15.08 18.50 -10.73
C LEU A 51 15.66 17.42 -9.80
N PRO A 52 16.26 17.81 -8.64
CA PRO A 52 16.77 16.84 -7.68
C PRO A 52 15.65 16.09 -6.95
N THR A 53 14.47 16.69 -6.79
CA THR A 53 13.25 16.11 -6.20
C THR A 53 12.00 16.62 -6.92
N ARG A 54 10.88 15.91 -6.78
CA ARG A 54 9.57 16.20 -7.42
C ARG A 54 9.63 16.07 -8.95
N LYS A 55 10.39 15.09 -9.45
CA LYS A 55 10.57 14.84 -10.88
C LYS A 55 9.28 14.44 -11.57
N TRP A 56 8.37 13.76 -10.87
CA TRP A 56 7.12 13.23 -11.42
C TRP A 56 5.93 14.20 -11.30
N GLY A 57 6.10 15.32 -10.60
CA GLY A 57 5.05 16.32 -10.42
C GLY A 57 3.92 15.89 -9.46
N PRO A 58 2.80 16.65 -9.43
CA PRO A 58 1.75 16.51 -8.40
C PRO A 58 0.85 15.27 -8.56
N ASP A 59 0.78 14.68 -9.76
CA ASP A 59 -0.03 13.49 -10.03
C ASP A 59 0.75 12.18 -9.84
N ILE A 60 1.89 12.21 -9.13
CA ILE A 60 2.77 11.06 -8.90
C ILE A 60 2.03 9.80 -8.41
N GLY A 61 1.01 9.95 -7.55
CA GLY A 61 0.21 8.81 -7.07
C GLY A 61 -0.58 8.12 -8.18
N ARG A 62 -1.16 8.89 -9.11
CA ARG A 62 -1.85 8.34 -10.28
C ARG A 62 -0.86 7.73 -11.27
N ILE A 63 0.28 8.37 -11.47
CA ILE A 63 1.36 7.85 -12.33
C ILE A 63 1.82 6.48 -11.81
N ALA A 64 2.08 6.35 -10.51
CA ALA A 64 2.48 5.09 -9.89
C ALA A 64 1.47 3.97 -10.15
N VAL A 65 0.18 4.23 -9.91
CA VAL A 65 -0.90 3.26 -10.14
C VAL A 65 -1.03 2.92 -11.63
N ALA A 66 -0.95 3.90 -12.53
CA ALA A 66 -1.03 3.68 -13.96
C ALA A 66 0.12 2.81 -14.48
N LEU A 67 1.36 3.07 -14.04
CA LEU A 67 2.53 2.25 -14.36
C LEU A 67 2.34 0.82 -13.86
N TYR A 68 1.91 0.64 -12.60
CA TYR A 68 1.70 -0.67 -12.00
C TYR A 68 0.62 -1.49 -12.73
N LEU A 69 -0.54 -0.90 -13.00
CA LEU A 69 -1.64 -1.59 -13.68
C LEU A 69 -1.31 -1.92 -15.15
N SER A 70 -0.43 -1.14 -15.77
CA SER A 70 0.05 -1.39 -17.14
C SER A 70 1.11 -2.49 -17.21
N ASN A 71 2.05 -2.46 -16.27
CA ASN A 71 3.16 -3.40 -16.16
C ASN A 71 3.73 -3.40 -14.73
N ASN A 72 3.47 -4.46 -13.96
CA ASN A 72 3.97 -4.59 -12.60
C ASN A 72 5.50 -4.76 -12.51
N SER A 73 6.21 -5.07 -13.62
CA SER A 73 7.67 -5.23 -13.58
C SER A 73 8.41 -3.94 -13.23
N TYR A 74 7.80 -2.75 -13.47
CA TYR A 74 8.34 -1.47 -13.00
C TYR A 74 8.55 -1.41 -11.48
N PHE A 75 7.78 -2.19 -10.71
CA PHE A 75 7.82 -2.24 -9.25
C PHE A 75 8.46 -3.53 -8.71
N ILE A 76 9.04 -4.36 -9.60
CA ILE A 76 9.74 -5.62 -9.23
C ILE A 76 11.21 -5.58 -9.68
N GLU A 77 11.47 -5.15 -10.92
CA GLU A 77 12.78 -5.25 -11.58
C GLU A 77 13.49 -3.88 -11.66
N ASN A 78 12.74 -2.79 -11.87
CA ASN A 78 13.30 -1.45 -12.06
C ASN A 78 13.46 -0.69 -10.72
N ARG A 79 14.49 -1.07 -9.95
CA ARG A 79 14.71 -0.54 -8.60
C ARG A 79 14.92 0.99 -8.53
N THR A 80 15.42 1.61 -9.60
CA THR A 80 15.71 3.05 -9.61
C THR A 80 14.44 3.89 -9.73
N ILE A 81 13.57 3.59 -10.70
CA ILE A 81 12.27 4.27 -10.85
C ILE A 81 11.38 3.97 -9.64
N PHE A 82 11.33 2.70 -9.23
CA PHE A 82 10.60 2.28 -8.04
C PHE A 82 11.00 3.07 -6.80
N GLY A 83 12.32 3.14 -6.50
CA GLY A 83 12.83 3.86 -5.34
C GLY A 83 12.56 5.36 -5.42
N GLU A 84 12.68 5.95 -6.60
CA GLU A 84 12.40 7.38 -6.83
C GLU A 84 10.94 7.72 -6.59
N ILE A 85 9.99 6.98 -7.19
CA ILE A 85 8.55 7.22 -7.01
C ILE A 85 8.15 7.02 -5.55
N SER A 86 8.63 5.95 -4.91
CA SER A 86 8.32 5.65 -3.51
C SER A 86 8.82 6.74 -2.56
N TYR A 87 10.04 7.24 -2.80
CA TYR A 87 10.64 8.32 -2.03
C TYR A 87 9.89 9.65 -2.22
N GLU A 88 9.59 10.03 -3.47
CA GLU A 88 8.86 11.27 -3.76
C GLU A 88 7.43 11.25 -3.22
N LEU A 89 6.72 10.12 -3.31
CA LEU A 89 5.40 9.96 -2.70
C LEU A 89 5.42 10.16 -1.18
N SER A 90 6.41 9.56 -0.52
CA SER A 90 6.59 9.69 0.93
C SER A 90 6.87 11.13 1.32
N LEU A 91 7.80 11.79 0.61
CA LEU A 91 8.12 13.20 0.82
C LEU A 91 6.92 14.12 0.58
N ASP A 92 6.13 13.85 -0.46
CA ASP A 92 4.97 14.67 -0.80
C ASP A 92 3.92 14.63 0.33
N LEU A 93 3.55 13.44 0.80
CA LEU A 93 2.62 13.30 1.94
C LEU A 93 3.20 13.91 3.23
N LEU A 94 4.46 13.64 3.57
CA LEU A 94 5.10 14.22 4.75
C LEU A 94 5.15 15.74 4.70
N SER A 95 5.43 16.32 3.53
CA SER A 95 5.47 17.78 3.38
C SER A 95 4.10 18.42 3.60
N LYS A 96 3.02 17.73 3.22
CA LYS A 96 1.65 18.18 3.51
C LYS A 96 1.33 18.09 4.99
N LEU A 97 1.67 16.96 5.63
CA LEU A 97 1.48 16.75 7.07
C LEU A 97 2.33 17.69 7.94
N ALA A 98 3.43 18.22 7.41
CA ALA A 98 4.23 19.23 8.10
C ALA A 98 3.58 20.62 8.10
N LEU A 99 2.72 20.91 7.13
CA LEU A 99 2.07 22.21 6.95
C LEU A 99 0.60 22.21 7.40
N LYS A 100 0.01 21.03 7.54
CA LYS A 100 -1.42 20.81 7.75
C LYS A 100 -1.66 19.61 8.66
N GLU A 101 -2.78 19.61 9.35
CA GLU A 101 -3.21 18.42 10.09
C GLU A 101 -3.71 17.35 9.11
N ILE A 102 -3.74 16.08 9.53
CA ILE A 102 -4.19 14.99 8.65
C ILE A 102 -5.66 15.21 8.24
N GLU A 103 -6.45 15.83 9.11
CA GLU A 103 -7.83 16.24 8.91
C GLU A 103 -8.01 17.21 7.72
N ASP A 104 -6.99 18.00 7.39
CA ASP A 104 -7.04 18.96 6.27
C ASP A 104 -6.84 18.30 4.89
N ILE A 105 -6.30 17.07 4.86
CA ILE A 105 -6.15 16.28 3.64
C ILE A 105 -7.51 15.69 3.30
N SER A 106 -8.02 15.89 2.07
CA SER A 106 -9.34 15.37 1.70
C SER A 106 -9.38 13.83 1.69
N SER A 107 -10.53 13.21 1.98
CA SER A 107 -10.67 11.74 1.93
C SER A 107 -10.30 11.16 0.56
N THR A 108 -10.59 11.87 -0.53
CA THR A 108 -10.22 11.44 -1.90
C THR A 108 -8.72 11.53 -2.16
N GLU A 109 -8.04 12.51 -1.57
CA GLU A 109 -6.58 12.63 -1.67
C GLU A 109 -5.88 11.56 -0.83
N LEU A 110 -6.36 11.32 0.39
CA LEU A 110 -5.89 10.23 1.25
C LEU A 110 -6.08 8.85 0.58
N ALA A 111 -7.22 8.64 -0.07
CA ALA A 111 -7.49 7.44 -0.86
C ALA A 111 -6.50 7.27 -2.05
N ASN A 112 -6.11 8.36 -2.71
CA ASN A 112 -5.09 8.32 -3.76
C ASN A 112 -3.72 7.90 -3.20
N TYR A 113 -3.32 8.42 -2.03
CA TYR A 113 -2.08 7.99 -1.36
C TYR A 113 -2.11 6.52 -0.97
N ILE A 114 -3.22 6.03 -0.41
CA ILE A 114 -3.36 4.61 -0.04
C ILE A 114 -3.17 3.72 -1.27
N ASN A 115 -3.88 4.02 -2.36
CA ASN A 115 -3.72 3.27 -3.61
C ASN A 115 -2.29 3.33 -4.17
N ALA A 116 -1.64 4.51 -4.10
CA ALA A 116 -0.26 4.67 -4.53
C ALA A 116 0.72 3.86 -3.66
N PHE A 117 0.56 3.88 -2.33
CA PHE A 117 1.39 3.15 -1.39
C PHE A 117 1.28 1.63 -1.55
N LEU A 118 0.07 1.11 -1.81
CA LEU A 118 -0.12 -0.30 -2.12
C LEU A 118 0.71 -0.74 -3.33
N VAL A 119 0.73 0.05 -4.40
CA VAL A 119 1.50 -0.29 -5.62
C VAL A 119 2.99 -0.04 -5.47
N THR A 120 3.40 0.90 -4.60
CA THR A 120 4.80 1.22 -4.32
C THR A 120 5.38 0.49 -3.12
N CYS A 121 4.67 -0.52 -2.59
CA CYS A 121 5.15 -1.36 -1.49
C CYS A 121 5.47 -0.59 -0.19
N ILE A 122 4.80 0.53 0.03
CA ILE A 122 4.76 1.24 1.30
C ILE A 122 3.50 0.75 2.03
N ASP A 123 3.61 0.28 3.27
CA ASP A 123 2.45 -0.16 4.04
C ASP A 123 1.64 1.06 4.52
N PRO A 124 0.43 1.33 3.98
CA PRO A 124 -0.36 2.50 4.36
C PRO A 124 -0.90 2.42 5.80
N ARG A 125 -0.91 1.23 6.42
CA ARG A 125 -1.30 1.07 7.84
C ARG A 125 -0.14 1.37 8.80
N LYS A 126 1.10 1.36 8.29
CA LYS A 126 2.33 1.57 9.05
C LYS A 126 3.17 2.68 8.43
N PHE A 127 2.53 3.67 7.82
CA PHE A 127 3.25 4.80 7.25
C PHE A 127 3.81 5.66 8.39
N TYR A 128 5.07 5.41 8.73
CA TYR A 128 5.75 5.95 9.92
C TYR A 128 5.07 5.56 11.24
N VAL A 129 4.11 6.38 11.68
CA VAL A 129 3.32 6.22 12.92
C VAL A 129 1.83 6.43 12.65
N LEU A 130 1.45 6.59 11.38
CA LEU A 130 0.09 6.87 10.95
C LEU A 130 -0.49 5.65 10.25
N ASP A 131 -1.69 5.26 10.70
CA ASP A 131 -2.52 4.30 9.97
C ASP A 131 -3.50 5.08 9.09
N LEU A 132 -3.10 5.28 7.83
CA LEU A 132 -3.88 6.05 6.86
C LEU A 132 -5.18 5.34 6.50
N VAL A 133 -5.19 4.01 6.54
CA VAL A 133 -6.38 3.20 6.23
C VAL A 133 -7.42 3.34 7.34
N SER A 134 -6.99 3.25 8.60
CA SER A 134 -7.88 3.45 9.76
C SER A 134 -8.41 4.89 9.82
N GLU A 135 -7.57 5.89 9.51
CA GLU A 135 -8.03 7.29 9.45
C GLU A 135 -9.06 7.49 8.32
N LEU A 136 -8.85 6.89 7.14
CA LEU A 136 -9.84 6.95 6.06
C LEU A 136 -11.13 6.24 6.44
N ARG A 137 -11.06 5.06 7.08
CA ARG A 137 -12.22 4.29 7.56
C ARG A 137 -13.07 5.10 8.55
N LYS A 138 -12.44 5.73 9.53
CA LYS A 138 -13.08 6.64 10.50
C LYS A 138 -13.90 7.74 9.81
N ARG A 139 -13.37 8.33 8.72
CA ARG A 139 -14.08 9.36 7.95
C ARG A 139 -15.26 8.80 7.16
N VAL A 140 -15.13 7.60 6.61
CA VAL A 140 -16.25 6.93 5.94
C VAL A 140 -17.36 6.64 6.94
N ASP A 141 -17.03 6.20 8.15
CA ASP A 141 -18.01 5.89 9.19
C ASP A 141 -18.80 7.11 9.68
N SER A 142 -18.14 8.27 9.76
CA SER A 142 -18.76 9.52 10.20
C SER A 142 -19.62 10.20 9.13
N GLN A 143 -19.47 9.84 7.86
CA GLN A 143 -20.16 10.47 6.74
C GLN A 143 -21.34 9.63 6.22
N ASN A 144 -22.43 10.31 5.84
CA ASN A 144 -23.58 9.68 5.17
C ASN A 144 -23.32 9.44 3.68
N TYR A 145 -22.66 10.39 3.01
CA TYR A 145 -22.21 10.26 1.63
C TYR A 145 -20.71 9.99 1.61
N THR A 146 -20.30 8.98 0.85
CA THR A 146 -18.89 8.66 0.65
C THR A 146 -18.62 8.59 -0.85
N ASN A 147 -17.56 9.26 -1.31
CA ASN A 147 -17.14 9.15 -2.69
C ASN A 147 -16.72 7.69 -2.98
N PRO A 148 -17.24 7.03 -4.03
CA PRO A 148 -16.91 5.63 -4.29
C PRO A 148 -15.41 5.33 -4.45
N SER A 149 -14.60 6.29 -4.90
CA SER A 149 -13.14 6.11 -4.98
C SER A 149 -12.49 5.89 -3.61
N VAL A 150 -13.07 6.48 -2.55
CA VAL A 150 -12.63 6.30 -1.16
C VAL A 150 -12.92 4.88 -0.70
N MET A 151 -14.12 4.38 -0.99
CA MET A 151 -14.51 3.01 -0.63
C MET A 151 -13.69 1.97 -1.39
N LEU A 152 -13.42 2.22 -2.67
CA LEU A 152 -12.55 1.38 -3.49
C LEU A 152 -11.13 1.32 -2.91
N ALA A 153 -10.56 2.45 -2.48
CA ALA A 153 -9.23 2.45 -1.85
C ALA A 153 -9.17 1.67 -0.54
N LEU A 154 -10.21 1.76 0.30
CA LEU A 154 -10.34 0.93 1.51
C LEU A 154 -10.38 -0.56 1.17
N CYS A 155 -11.20 -0.93 0.19
CA CYS A 155 -11.33 -2.32 -0.25
C CYS A 155 -9.99 -2.86 -0.81
N ASN A 156 -9.31 -2.09 -1.66
CA ASN A 156 -7.98 -2.42 -2.20
C ASN A 156 -6.93 -2.60 -1.08
N ALA A 157 -7.04 -1.84 0.01
CA ALA A 157 -6.18 -1.96 1.19
C ALA A 157 -6.56 -3.13 2.12
N GLY A 158 -7.51 -3.96 1.72
CA GLY A 158 -8.01 -5.09 2.52
C GLY A 158 -8.79 -4.67 3.76
N GLU A 159 -9.23 -3.41 3.86
CA GLU A 159 -10.13 -2.98 4.93
C GLU A 159 -11.52 -3.58 4.71
N ARG A 160 -12.17 -4.02 5.79
CA ARG A 160 -13.48 -4.68 5.70
C ARG A 160 -14.54 -3.69 5.22
N ILE A 161 -15.24 -4.06 4.16
CA ILE A 161 -16.42 -3.32 3.69
C ILE A 161 -17.67 -3.91 4.37
N THR A 162 -18.54 -3.03 4.88
CA THR A 162 -19.74 -3.41 5.64
C THR A 162 -21.02 -3.33 4.79
N GLU A 163 -22.13 -3.93 5.25
CA GLU A 163 -23.45 -3.77 4.61
C GLU A 163 -23.86 -2.29 4.49
N LYS A 164 -23.57 -1.47 5.52
CA LYS A 164 -23.81 -0.02 5.48
C LYS A 164 -23.02 0.67 4.37
N ASP A 165 -21.83 0.18 4.05
CA ASP A 165 -21.01 0.72 2.97
C ASP A 165 -21.56 0.33 1.60
N ILE A 166 -22.08 -0.89 1.47
CA ILE A 166 -22.79 -1.35 0.26
C ILE A 166 -24.03 -0.50 0.03
N ASP A 167 -24.84 -0.23 1.06
CA ASP A 167 -26.00 0.65 0.97
C ASP A 167 -25.62 2.06 0.52
N LYS A 168 -24.50 2.61 1.02
CA LYS A 168 -23.97 3.91 0.58
C LYS A 168 -23.61 3.86 -0.90
N LEU A 169 -22.86 2.84 -1.36
CA LEU A 169 -22.44 2.70 -2.76
C LEU A 169 -23.64 2.56 -3.70
N THR A 170 -24.59 1.68 -3.35
CA THR A 170 -25.82 1.46 -4.12
C THR A 170 -26.69 2.72 -4.14
N SER A 171 -26.82 3.42 -3.00
CA SER A 171 -27.50 4.72 -2.96
C SER A 171 -26.80 5.77 -3.83
N VAL A 172 -25.47 5.82 -3.86
CA VAL A 172 -24.70 6.74 -4.72
C VAL A 172 -24.90 6.40 -6.20
N PHE A 173 -25.04 5.13 -6.54
CA PHE A 173 -25.31 4.70 -7.90
C PHE A 173 -26.69 5.17 -8.38
N TRP A 174 -27.73 4.97 -7.58
CA TRP A 174 -29.13 5.26 -7.99
C TRP A 174 -29.54 6.72 -7.78
N LYS A 175 -29.00 7.42 -6.78
CA LYS A 175 -29.32 8.84 -6.54
C LYS A 175 -28.46 9.74 -7.43
N ALA A 176 -28.84 9.82 -8.70
CA ALA A 176 -28.26 10.78 -9.64
C ALA A 176 -28.60 12.21 -9.20
N HIS A 177 -27.58 13.01 -8.88
CA HIS A 177 -27.75 14.43 -8.55
C HIS A 177 -27.49 15.36 -9.76
N ARG A 178 -26.97 14.82 -10.88
CA ARG A 178 -26.59 15.57 -12.10
C ARG A 178 -26.65 14.70 -13.37
N GLU A 179 -26.69 15.36 -14.52
CA GLU A 179 -26.82 14.77 -15.87
C GLU A 179 -25.59 13.96 -16.34
N PHE A 180 -24.40 14.20 -15.79
CA PHE A 180 -23.14 13.50 -16.12
C PHE A 180 -22.53 12.79 -14.89
N TRP A 181 -23.17 11.70 -14.44
CA TRP A 181 -22.81 10.96 -13.22
C TRP A 181 -22.22 9.57 -13.49
N THR A 182 -22.04 9.20 -14.76
CA THR A 182 -21.60 7.85 -15.16
C THR A 182 -20.24 7.48 -14.57
N ASP A 183 -19.32 8.45 -14.44
CA ASP A 183 -18.01 8.23 -13.78
C ASP A 183 -18.16 7.72 -12.35
N THR A 184 -19.02 8.38 -11.57
CA THR A 184 -19.25 8.03 -10.16
C THR A 184 -19.95 6.68 -10.04
N GLN A 185 -20.87 6.37 -10.96
CA GLN A 185 -21.53 5.07 -11.01
C GLN A 185 -20.56 3.95 -11.37
N ALA A 186 -19.67 4.17 -12.34
CA ALA A 186 -18.62 3.22 -12.68
C ALA A 186 -17.67 2.99 -11.50
N LEU A 187 -17.28 4.04 -10.76
CA LEU A 187 -16.50 3.91 -9.53
C LEU A 187 -17.25 3.16 -8.42
N ALA A 188 -18.57 3.33 -8.30
CA ALA A 188 -19.39 2.57 -7.37
C ALA A 188 -19.42 1.08 -7.73
N VAL A 189 -19.60 0.75 -9.01
CA VAL A 189 -19.52 -0.64 -9.49
C VAL A 189 -18.13 -1.23 -9.24
N LEU A 190 -17.05 -0.48 -9.48
CA LEU A 190 -15.69 -0.93 -9.15
C LEU A 190 -15.52 -1.24 -7.65
N ALA A 191 -16.02 -0.37 -6.76
CA ALA A 191 -15.95 -0.59 -5.31
C ALA A 191 -16.77 -1.82 -4.87
N LEU A 192 -17.96 -2.01 -5.44
CA LEU A 192 -18.81 -3.19 -5.19
C LEU A 192 -18.17 -4.47 -5.72
N ALA A 193 -17.58 -4.44 -6.92
CA ALA A 193 -16.85 -5.57 -7.49
C ALA A 193 -15.61 -5.95 -6.68
N CYS A 194 -14.92 -4.97 -6.08
CA CYS A 194 -13.87 -5.24 -5.11
C CYS A 194 -14.44 -5.92 -3.84
N THR A 195 -15.57 -5.41 -3.33
CA THR A 195 -16.23 -5.94 -2.12
C THR A 195 -16.62 -7.40 -2.29
N ALA A 196 -17.19 -7.76 -3.43
CA ALA A 196 -17.57 -9.15 -3.73
C ALA A 196 -16.37 -10.10 -3.87
N LYS A 197 -15.14 -9.57 -4.03
CA LYS A 197 -13.90 -10.35 -4.05
C LYS A 197 -13.24 -10.47 -2.67
N GLN A 198 -13.78 -9.82 -1.64
CA GLN A 198 -13.27 -9.95 -0.27
C GLN A 198 -13.63 -11.33 0.30
N PRO A 199 -12.77 -11.91 1.17
CA PRO A 199 -12.98 -13.26 1.70
C PRO A 199 -14.21 -13.40 2.63
N TYR A 200 -14.82 -12.28 3.03
CA TYR A 200 -15.98 -12.23 3.91
C TYR A 200 -17.28 -11.94 3.15
N GLU A 201 -17.37 -12.31 1.87
CA GLU A 201 -18.50 -12.16 0.92
C GLU A 201 -19.79 -11.60 1.54
N VAL A 202 -19.83 -10.27 1.69
CA VAL A 202 -21.01 -9.54 2.20
C VAL A 202 -21.94 -9.13 1.04
N PHE A 203 -21.48 -9.27 -0.21
CA PHE A 203 -22.17 -8.79 -1.40
C PHE A 203 -22.02 -9.79 -2.55
N ASP A 204 -23.15 -10.15 -3.17
CA ASP A 204 -23.18 -11.07 -4.29
C ASP A 204 -22.88 -10.35 -5.61
N LEU A 205 -21.98 -10.90 -6.42
CA LEU A 205 -21.68 -10.46 -7.78
C LEU A 205 -22.94 -10.38 -8.66
N VAL A 206 -23.94 -11.23 -8.42
CA VAL A 206 -25.20 -11.22 -9.18
C VAL A 206 -25.94 -9.89 -9.04
N GLU A 207 -25.82 -9.22 -7.89
CA GLU A 207 -26.45 -7.91 -7.67
C GLU A 207 -25.81 -6.81 -8.52
N ILE A 208 -24.55 -7.00 -8.95
CA ILE A 208 -23.84 -6.05 -9.82
C ILE A 208 -24.40 -6.03 -11.24
N ASN A 209 -24.94 -7.16 -11.73
CA ASN A 209 -25.44 -7.28 -13.11
C ASN A 209 -26.47 -6.21 -13.48
N LYS A 210 -27.34 -5.84 -12.52
CA LYS A 210 -28.32 -4.77 -12.73
C LYS A 210 -27.65 -3.41 -12.89
N LEU A 211 -26.58 -3.16 -12.15
CA LEU A 211 -25.82 -1.90 -12.19
C LEU A 211 -25.00 -1.81 -13.48
N THR A 212 -24.33 -2.88 -13.89
CA THR A 212 -23.56 -2.90 -15.14
C THR A 212 -24.48 -2.75 -16.34
N LEU A 213 -25.65 -3.38 -16.34
CA LEU A 213 -26.65 -3.19 -17.40
C LEU A 213 -27.06 -1.72 -17.59
N GLU A 214 -27.22 -0.95 -16.50
CA GLU A 214 -27.51 0.49 -16.57
C GLU A 214 -26.33 1.32 -17.13
N LEU A 215 -25.09 0.88 -16.91
CA LEU A 215 -23.92 1.49 -17.54
C LEU A 215 -23.85 1.16 -19.04
N LYS A 216 -24.10 -0.11 -19.41
CA LYS A 216 -24.06 -0.59 -20.80
C LYS A 216 -25.03 0.17 -21.70
N LYS A 217 -26.25 0.43 -21.21
CA LYS A 217 -27.28 1.23 -21.92
C LYS A 217 -26.85 2.64 -22.33
N ARG A 218 -25.76 3.17 -21.76
CA ARG A 218 -25.23 4.51 -22.06
C ARG A 218 -24.23 4.54 -23.20
N GLN A 219 -23.93 3.38 -23.80
CA GLN A 219 -23.05 3.34 -24.97
C GLN A 219 -23.71 4.05 -26.15
N TYR A 220 -23.03 5.06 -26.68
CA TYR A 220 -23.43 5.71 -27.92
C TYR A 220 -23.16 4.80 -29.12
N ARG A 221 -23.81 5.10 -30.25
CA ARG A 221 -23.61 4.37 -31.52
C ARG A 221 -22.16 4.33 -31.99
N ASN A 222 -21.33 5.28 -31.60
CA ASN A 222 -19.90 5.31 -31.93
C ASN A 222 -19.03 4.42 -31.02
N GLY A 223 -19.62 3.78 -29.99
CA GLY A 223 -18.94 2.92 -29.02
C GLY A 223 -18.49 3.60 -27.72
N THR A 224 -18.49 4.93 -27.64
CA THR A 224 -18.12 5.64 -26.41
C THR A 224 -19.28 5.71 -25.41
N VAL A 225 -18.95 5.86 -24.14
CA VAL A 225 -19.87 6.33 -23.12
C VAL A 225 -19.46 7.74 -22.71
N GLU A 226 -20.28 8.75 -23.04
CA GLU A 226 -20.05 10.18 -22.81
C GLU A 226 -18.73 10.74 -23.38
N ASN A 227 -17.59 10.46 -22.74
CA ASN A 227 -16.26 10.93 -23.08
C ASN A 227 -15.20 9.83 -22.87
N LEU A 228 -13.94 10.11 -23.22
CA LEU A 228 -12.85 9.12 -23.14
C LEU A 228 -12.66 8.53 -21.73
N LYS A 229 -12.64 9.40 -20.71
CA LYS A 229 -12.46 9.01 -19.31
C LYS A 229 -13.61 8.13 -18.82
N THR A 230 -14.84 8.53 -19.13
CA THR A 230 -16.05 7.80 -18.76
C THR A 230 -16.14 6.46 -19.47
N THR A 231 -15.80 6.40 -20.76
CA THR A 231 -15.70 5.15 -21.52
C THR A 231 -14.70 4.19 -20.87
N ALA A 232 -13.52 4.70 -20.50
CA ALA A 232 -12.51 3.89 -19.83
C ALA A 232 -12.97 3.38 -18.45
N LEU A 233 -13.60 4.23 -17.64
CA LEU A 233 -14.15 3.83 -16.34
C LEU A 233 -15.26 2.77 -16.46
N VAL A 234 -16.15 2.88 -17.44
CA VAL A 234 -17.20 1.87 -17.68
C VAL A 234 -16.57 0.54 -18.07
N LEU A 235 -15.61 0.53 -19.02
CA LEU A 235 -14.90 -0.70 -19.37
C LEU A 235 -14.21 -1.34 -18.16
N GLN A 236 -13.53 -0.55 -17.33
CA GLN A 236 -12.94 -1.06 -16.10
C GLN A 236 -13.98 -1.68 -15.15
N ALA A 237 -15.14 -1.05 -15.01
CA ALA A 237 -16.23 -1.55 -14.17
C ALA A 237 -16.77 -2.88 -14.70
N LEU A 238 -16.93 -3.03 -16.01
CA LEU A 238 -17.34 -4.27 -16.67
C LEU A 238 -16.28 -5.37 -16.46
N PHE A 239 -15.00 -5.09 -16.73
CA PHE A 239 -13.89 -6.03 -16.51
C PHE A 239 -13.75 -6.50 -15.07
N ALA A 240 -14.13 -5.64 -14.11
CA ALA A 240 -14.05 -6.00 -12.70
C ALA A 240 -15.20 -6.92 -12.25
N SER A 241 -16.35 -6.84 -12.92
CA SER A 241 -17.62 -7.39 -12.45
C SER A 241 -18.10 -8.61 -13.23
N GLU A 242 -17.73 -8.72 -14.50
CA GLU A 242 -18.26 -9.75 -15.41
C GLU A 242 -17.14 -10.71 -15.82
N SER A 243 -17.48 -11.99 -15.95
CA SER A 243 -16.53 -13.05 -16.36
C SER A 243 -16.40 -13.17 -17.88
N GLU A 244 -17.42 -12.76 -18.62
CA GLU A 244 -17.51 -12.84 -20.08
C GLU A 244 -18.08 -11.53 -20.64
N ALA A 245 -17.72 -11.20 -21.88
CA ALA A 245 -18.21 -10.00 -22.54
C ALA A 245 -19.68 -10.19 -22.97
N ASP A 246 -20.51 -9.19 -22.66
CA ASP A 246 -21.92 -9.12 -23.05
C ASP A 246 -22.07 -8.29 -24.33
N GLU A 247 -21.72 -8.92 -25.46
CA GLU A 247 -21.72 -8.27 -26.78
C GLU A 247 -23.13 -7.84 -27.24
N GLU A 248 -24.19 -8.43 -26.67
CA GLU A 248 -25.58 -8.06 -26.98
C GLU A 248 -25.93 -6.67 -26.44
N ASN A 249 -25.45 -6.34 -25.24
CA ASN A 249 -25.78 -5.08 -24.58
C ASN A 249 -24.65 -4.03 -24.66
N PHE A 250 -23.42 -4.43 -25.00
CA PHE A 250 -22.28 -3.52 -25.07
C PHE A 250 -21.21 -3.96 -26.08
N ASP A 251 -20.94 -3.11 -27.08
CA ASP A 251 -19.88 -3.34 -28.07
C ASP A 251 -18.52 -2.93 -27.50
N GLU A 252 -17.90 -3.82 -26.73
CA GLU A 252 -16.60 -3.62 -26.09
C GLU A 252 -15.50 -3.30 -27.11
N ALA A 253 -15.44 -4.06 -28.21
CA ALA A 253 -14.45 -3.88 -29.26
C ALA A 253 -14.53 -2.48 -29.89
N LYS A 254 -15.73 -1.91 -30.06
CA LYS A 254 -15.89 -0.54 -30.55
C LYS A 254 -15.50 0.51 -29.52
N ALA A 255 -15.80 0.29 -28.24
CA ALA A 255 -15.33 1.16 -27.16
C ALA A 255 -13.79 1.19 -27.10
N LEU A 256 -13.14 0.02 -27.14
CA LEU A 256 -11.68 -0.10 -27.18
C LEU A 256 -11.08 0.58 -28.43
N ARG A 257 -11.64 0.36 -29.62
CA ARG A 257 -11.20 1.05 -30.84
C ARG A 257 -11.24 2.57 -30.69
N GLN A 258 -12.28 3.08 -30.05
CA GLN A 258 -12.45 4.52 -29.90
C GLN A 258 -11.51 5.11 -28.83
N ILE A 259 -11.17 4.34 -27.80
CA ILE A 259 -10.08 4.67 -26.87
C ILE A 259 -8.77 4.78 -27.64
N LEU A 260 -8.40 3.76 -28.42
CA LEU A 260 -7.15 3.73 -29.19
C LEU A 260 -7.05 4.91 -30.17
N ARG A 261 -8.13 5.23 -30.88
CA ARG A 261 -8.21 6.40 -31.78
C ARG A 261 -8.04 7.75 -31.07
N SER A 262 -8.25 7.80 -29.75
CA SER A 262 -8.11 9.01 -28.96
C SER A 262 -6.67 9.27 -28.50
N GLN A 263 -5.74 8.34 -28.74
CA GLN A 263 -4.33 8.52 -28.44
C GLN A 263 -3.72 9.62 -29.31
N LYS A 264 -2.94 10.51 -28.68
CA LYS A 264 -2.29 11.66 -29.31
C LYS A 264 -0.96 11.25 -29.96
N GLU A 265 -0.41 12.14 -30.77
CA GLU A 265 0.89 11.94 -31.43
C GLU A 265 2.03 11.75 -30.43
N ASP A 266 1.99 12.47 -29.31
CA ASP A 266 2.95 12.35 -28.20
C ASP A 266 2.83 11.04 -27.41
N GLY A 267 1.84 10.20 -27.72
CA GLY A 267 1.58 8.92 -27.06
C GLY A 267 0.58 9.00 -25.89
N SER A 268 0.23 10.20 -25.44
CA SER A 268 -0.72 10.40 -24.34
C SER A 268 -2.17 10.16 -24.76
N PHE A 269 -3.08 10.08 -23.77
CA PHE A 269 -4.52 10.20 -23.98
C PHE A 269 -5.02 11.63 -23.70
N GLY A 270 -4.17 12.62 -23.97
CA GLY A 270 -4.44 14.05 -23.90
C GLY A 270 -4.09 14.70 -22.55
N ASN A 271 -4.16 13.98 -21.43
CA ASN A 271 -3.74 14.45 -20.12
C ASN A 271 -3.52 13.28 -19.13
N ILE A 272 -2.90 13.55 -17.98
CA ILE A 272 -2.59 12.53 -16.96
C ILE A 272 -3.84 11.79 -16.49
N PRO A 273 -4.97 12.44 -16.13
CA PRO A 273 -6.17 11.72 -15.71
C PRO A 273 -6.70 10.74 -16.76
N ASN A 274 -6.79 11.15 -18.03
CA ASN A 274 -7.26 10.26 -19.10
C ASN A 274 -6.30 9.08 -19.28
N THR A 275 -4.99 9.34 -19.33
CA THR A 275 -3.97 8.28 -19.45
C THR A 275 -4.04 7.31 -18.27
N TYR A 276 -4.25 7.81 -17.05
CA TYR A 276 -4.44 7.01 -15.83
C TYR A 276 -5.63 6.05 -15.91
N TYR A 277 -6.79 6.50 -16.41
CA TYR A 277 -7.97 5.64 -16.54
C TYR A 277 -7.90 4.73 -17.77
N VAL A 278 -7.20 5.11 -18.84
CA VAL A 278 -7.12 4.30 -20.06
C VAL A 278 -6.10 3.17 -19.94
N LEU A 279 -4.94 3.42 -19.33
CA LEU A 279 -3.85 2.44 -19.28
C LEU A 279 -4.26 1.06 -18.72
N PRO A 280 -5.05 0.94 -17.63
CA PRO A 280 -5.54 -0.34 -17.14
C PRO A 280 -6.43 -1.08 -18.16
N VAL A 281 -7.27 -0.35 -18.91
CA VAL A 281 -8.22 -0.90 -19.89
C VAL A 281 -7.49 -1.64 -21.02
N ILE A 282 -6.34 -1.11 -21.45
CA ILE A 282 -5.52 -1.72 -22.52
C ILE A 282 -4.99 -3.12 -22.12
N ARG A 283 -4.95 -3.40 -20.81
CA ARG A 283 -4.56 -4.71 -20.23
C ARG A 283 -5.75 -5.51 -19.71
N HIS A 284 -6.97 -5.06 -19.98
CA HIS A 284 -8.22 -5.60 -19.43
C HIS A 284 -8.18 -5.69 -17.90
N ARG A 285 -7.60 -4.64 -17.30
CA ARG A 285 -7.51 -4.45 -15.85
C ARG A 285 -8.35 -3.26 -15.44
N SER A 286 -8.57 -3.17 -14.13
CA SER A 286 -9.29 -2.09 -13.49
C SER A 286 -8.57 -1.60 -12.24
N LEU A 287 -9.06 -0.50 -11.67
CA LEU A 287 -8.61 0.00 -10.36
C LEU A 287 -8.85 -0.99 -9.20
N VAL A 288 -9.66 -2.04 -9.39
CA VAL A 288 -9.82 -3.14 -8.41
C VAL A 288 -8.57 -4.03 -8.33
N ASN A 289 -7.70 -4.00 -9.35
CA ASN A 289 -6.46 -4.78 -9.37
C ASN A 289 -5.29 -4.11 -8.63
N ILE A 290 -5.52 -2.95 -7.99
CA ILE A 290 -4.55 -2.31 -7.10
C ILE A 290 -4.39 -3.17 -5.87
N SER A 291 -3.16 -3.61 -5.59
CA SER A 291 -2.85 -4.44 -4.43
C SER A 291 -1.37 -4.34 -4.10
N SER A 292 -0.99 -4.85 -2.92
CA SER A 292 0.40 -5.03 -2.52
C SER A 292 0.91 -6.47 -2.76
N SER A 293 0.23 -7.29 -3.57
CA SER A 293 0.57 -8.71 -3.72
C SER A 293 1.89 -8.96 -4.48
N HIS A 294 2.33 -8.00 -5.31
CA HIS A 294 3.64 -8.04 -5.98
C HIS A 294 4.77 -7.61 -5.05
N CYS A 295 4.44 -6.93 -3.96
CA CYS A 295 5.41 -6.53 -2.96
C CYS A 295 5.90 -7.79 -2.28
N ARG A 296 7.16 -8.13 -2.57
CA ARG A 296 7.87 -9.09 -1.73
C ARG A 296 7.85 -8.48 -0.35
N THR A 297 7.30 -9.19 0.63
CA THR A 297 7.56 -8.88 2.04
C THR A 297 9.06 -8.74 2.14
N PRO A 298 9.59 -7.52 2.35
CA PRO A 298 11.02 -7.39 2.47
C PRO A 298 11.36 -8.22 3.69
N PHE A 299 12.30 -9.15 3.53
CA PHE A 299 13.10 -9.57 4.67
C PHE A 299 13.89 -8.31 5.02
N ILE A 300 13.25 -7.39 5.74
CA ILE A 300 13.90 -6.17 6.22
C ILE A 300 14.98 -6.73 7.14
N SER A 301 16.24 -6.61 6.71
CA SER A 301 17.32 -6.94 7.61
C SER A 301 17.14 -6.07 8.85
N GLU A 302 17.36 -6.61 10.04
CA GLU A 302 17.23 -5.85 11.30
C GLU A 302 17.96 -4.49 11.20
N GLN A 303 19.05 -4.43 10.42
CA GLN A 303 19.81 -3.20 10.15
C GLN A 303 19.06 -2.13 9.33
N GLU A 304 18.21 -2.50 8.37
CA GLU A 304 17.46 -1.55 7.54
C GLU A 304 16.26 -0.96 8.29
N ALA A 305 15.54 -1.77 9.08
CA ALA A 305 14.48 -1.29 9.99
C ALA A 305 15.04 -0.29 11.01
N VAL A 306 16.25 -0.56 11.51
CA VAL A 306 16.99 0.30 12.44
C VAL A 306 17.41 1.61 11.78
N LYS A 307 17.85 1.57 10.52
CA LYS A 307 18.21 2.77 9.76
C LYS A 307 17.00 3.67 9.48
N ASP A 308 15.86 3.07 9.13
CA ASP A 308 14.60 3.79 8.96
C ASP A 308 14.11 4.41 10.28
N LEU A 309 14.29 3.71 11.41
CA LEU A 309 13.99 4.25 12.74
C LEU A 309 14.85 5.48 13.08
N MET A 310 16.14 5.47 12.73
CA MET A 310 17.05 6.61 12.96
C MET A 310 16.67 7.83 12.10
N ASN A 311 16.14 7.59 10.91
CA ASN A 311 15.74 8.59 9.94
C ASN A 311 14.34 9.17 10.20
N GLN A 312 13.59 8.66 11.19
CA GLN A 312 12.29 9.24 11.54
C GLN A 312 12.46 10.68 12.07
N VAL A 313 11.65 11.59 11.52
CA VAL A 313 11.60 13.00 11.88
C VAL A 313 10.60 13.19 13.02
N GLY A 314 11.00 13.87 14.09
CA GLY A 314 10.19 14.08 15.30
C GLY A 314 11.04 14.34 16.54
N GLU A 315 10.40 14.54 17.70
CA GLU A 315 11.11 14.64 18.98
C GLU A 315 11.82 13.32 19.29
N LYS A 316 13.10 13.40 19.71
CA LYS A 316 13.93 12.23 20.03
C LYS A 316 14.25 12.20 21.51
N TRP A 317 14.08 11.04 22.12
CA TRP A 317 14.43 10.78 23.51
C TRP A 317 15.72 9.97 23.59
N SER A 318 16.54 10.29 24.60
CA SER A 318 17.72 9.51 24.95
C SER A 318 17.33 8.49 26.00
N VAL A 319 17.58 7.21 25.76
CA VAL A 319 17.25 6.13 26.69
C VAL A 319 18.51 5.32 26.96
N GLN A 320 18.76 5.00 28.22
CA GLN A 320 19.83 4.10 28.62
C GLN A 320 19.30 2.68 28.72
N PHE A 321 19.98 1.74 28.09
CA PHE A 321 19.65 0.31 28.17
C PHE A 321 20.88 -0.50 28.58
N SER A 322 20.80 -1.14 29.75
CA SER A 322 21.87 -1.98 30.29
C SER A 322 21.52 -3.46 30.33
N LEU A 323 22.53 -4.31 30.12
CA LEU A 323 22.51 -5.74 30.40
C LEU A 323 23.43 -6.04 31.57
N TRP A 324 22.87 -6.62 32.62
CA TRP A 324 23.58 -7.07 33.81
C TRP A 324 23.52 -8.58 33.91
N ILE A 325 24.65 -9.24 34.19
CA ILE A 325 24.72 -10.70 34.33
C ILE A 325 25.35 -11.04 35.67
N GLY A 326 24.74 -11.98 36.38
CA GLY A 326 25.21 -12.50 37.65
C GLY A 326 24.65 -11.74 38.85
N ASN A 327 24.55 -12.43 39.98
CA ASN A 327 23.97 -11.90 41.21
C ASN A 327 24.73 -10.67 41.75
N ASN A 328 26.03 -10.58 41.47
CA ASN A 328 26.89 -9.45 41.86
C ASN A 328 27.20 -8.50 40.69
N ARG A 329 26.36 -8.47 39.64
CA ARG A 329 26.57 -7.64 38.43
C ARG A 329 27.96 -7.87 37.80
N THR A 330 28.33 -9.13 37.64
CA THR A 330 29.67 -9.56 37.21
C THR A 330 30.02 -9.10 35.80
N VAL A 331 29.01 -8.89 34.96
CA VAL A 331 29.15 -8.28 33.64
C VAL A 331 28.09 -7.21 33.48
N GLU A 332 28.52 -6.01 33.10
CA GLU A 332 27.66 -4.89 32.76
C GLU A 332 28.00 -4.34 31.38
N ARG A 333 26.96 -4.09 30.58
CA ARG A 333 27.07 -3.34 29.33
C ARG A 333 25.91 -2.38 29.22
N THR A 334 26.20 -1.14 28.89
CA THR A 334 25.20 -0.07 28.78
C THR A 334 25.30 0.57 27.41
N LEU A 335 24.16 0.72 26.75
CA LEU A 335 23.99 1.50 25.52
C LEU A 335 23.16 2.74 25.81
N ILE A 336 23.56 3.85 25.19
CA ILE A 336 22.77 5.08 25.16
C ILE A 336 22.18 5.18 23.76
N LEU A 337 20.86 5.11 23.67
CA LEU A 337 20.11 5.04 22.42
C LEU A 337 19.32 6.33 22.23
N THR A 338 19.32 6.86 21.02
CA THR A 338 18.50 8.02 20.63
C THR A 338 17.35 7.52 19.77
N VAL A 339 16.13 7.57 20.30
CA VAL A 339 14.94 6.94 19.70
C VAL A 339 13.80 7.95 19.58
N PRO A 340 12.82 7.74 18.67
CA PRO A 340 11.63 8.59 18.61
C PRO A 340 10.88 8.62 19.95
N ALA A 341 10.36 9.79 20.33
CA ALA A 341 9.56 9.96 21.54
C ALA A 341 8.36 8.98 21.54
N ASN A 342 7.96 8.52 22.74
CA ASN A 342 6.89 7.54 22.95
C ASN A 342 7.09 6.14 22.32
N SER A 343 8.32 5.78 21.90
CA SER A 343 8.61 4.42 21.43
C SER A 343 8.51 3.39 22.56
N SER A 344 7.86 2.25 22.33
CA SER A 344 7.82 1.17 23.33
C SER A 344 9.22 0.58 23.59
N PHE A 345 9.43 0.05 24.80
CA PHE A 345 10.71 -0.52 25.18
C PHE A 345 11.07 -1.74 24.33
N TYR A 346 10.08 -2.53 23.90
CA TYR A 346 10.29 -3.60 22.92
C TYR A 346 10.95 -3.09 21.63
N ARG A 347 10.47 -1.97 21.08
CA ARG A 347 11.04 -1.35 19.87
C ARG A 347 12.47 -0.83 20.11
N ILE A 348 12.76 -0.38 21.34
CA ILE A 348 14.10 0.03 21.75
C ILE A 348 15.05 -1.17 21.85
N MET A 349 14.56 -2.34 22.28
CA MET A 349 15.35 -3.56 22.27
C MET A 349 15.69 -4.00 20.85
N GLU A 350 14.74 -3.94 19.91
CA GLU A 350 14.99 -4.21 18.49
C GLU A 350 16.07 -3.27 17.94
N PHE A 351 16.00 -1.99 18.32
CA PHE A 351 17.03 -1.02 17.98
C PHE A 351 18.40 -1.38 18.57
N ALA A 352 18.46 -1.71 19.86
CA ALA A 352 19.69 -2.10 20.55
C ALA A 352 20.34 -3.33 19.92
N ALA A 353 19.54 -4.33 19.54
CA ALA A 353 19.99 -5.56 18.89
C ALA A 353 20.61 -5.32 17.51
N GLY A 354 20.13 -4.30 16.78
CA GLY A 354 20.72 -3.87 15.52
C GLY A 354 22.02 -3.07 15.67
N VAL A 355 22.19 -2.36 16.79
CA VAL A 355 23.40 -1.58 17.10
C VAL A 355 24.52 -2.46 17.66
N ASP A 356 24.20 -3.36 18.59
CA ASP A 356 25.15 -4.29 19.19
C ASP A 356 24.54 -5.69 19.26
N ASN A 357 25.19 -6.63 18.58
CA ASN A 357 24.74 -8.02 18.47
C ASN A 357 24.60 -8.74 19.84
N ARG A 358 25.21 -8.21 20.90
CA ARG A 358 25.05 -8.73 22.27
C ARG A 358 23.67 -8.45 22.86
N PHE A 359 22.94 -7.49 22.32
CA PHE A 359 21.58 -7.15 22.73
C PHE A 359 20.52 -7.92 21.95
N LYS A 360 20.91 -8.82 21.03
CA LYS A 360 19.98 -9.74 20.39
C LYS A 360 19.26 -10.58 21.42
N PHE A 361 17.96 -10.73 21.22
CA PHE A 361 17.08 -11.38 22.16
C PHE A 361 16.11 -12.32 21.45
N GLU A 362 15.60 -13.30 22.18
CA GLU A 362 14.53 -14.19 21.74
C GLU A 362 13.34 -14.06 22.70
N TYR A 363 12.14 -14.20 22.17
CA TYR A 363 10.92 -13.98 22.92
C TYR A 363 9.83 -14.99 22.54
N THR A 364 8.90 -15.21 23.46
CA THR A 364 7.65 -15.95 23.20
C THR A 364 6.48 -14.98 23.20
N VAL A 365 5.42 -15.31 22.45
CA VAL A 365 4.21 -14.48 22.38
C VAL A 365 3.15 -15.07 23.30
N ARG A 366 2.59 -14.25 24.20
CA ARG A 366 1.45 -14.60 25.05
C ARG A 366 0.40 -13.49 24.96
N ASN A 367 -0.84 -13.83 24.60
CA ASN A 367 -1.92 -12.87 24.34
C ASN A 367 -1.51 -11.73 23.39
N GLY A 368 -0.78 -12.07 22.32
CA GLY A 368 -0.30 -11.11 21.32
C GLY A 368 0.86 -10.22 21.78
N LYS A 369 1.45 -10.46 22.96
CA LYS A 369 2.53 -9.64 23.53
C LYS A 369 3.84 -10.42 23.69
N PRO A 370 5.00 -9.82 23.39
CA PRO A 370 6.30 -10.47 23.51
C PRO A 370 6.78 -10.54 24.97
N TYR A 371 7.29 -11.70 25.37
CA TYR A 371 7.96 -11.95 26.64
C TYR A 371 9.34 -12.54 26.37
N ILE A 372 10.36 -11.82 26.83
CA ILE A 372 11.77 -12.13 26.56
C ILE A 372 12.21 -13.27 27.45
N TYR A 373 12.86 -14.27 26.87
CA TYR A 373 13.43 -15.41 27.62
C TYR A 373 14.92 -15.63 27.33
N SER A 374 15.49 -14.90 26.37
CA SER A 374 16.86 -15.04 25.93
C SER A 374 17.42 -13.69 25.54
N ILE A 375 18.64 -13.35 26.00
CA ILE A 375 19.39 -12.19 25.53
C ILE A 375 20.86 -12.61 25.39
N SER A 376 21.53 -12.20 24.32
CA SER A 376 22.92 -12.59 24.04
C SER A 376 23.15 -14.10 23.90
N LYS A 377 22.10 -14.85 23.51
CA LYS A 377 22.05 -16.33 23.52
C LYS A 377 22.08 -16.97 24.91
N THR A 378 21.98 -16.17 25.98
CA THR A 378 21.78 -16.66 27.34
C THR A 378 20.29 -16.77 27.59
N GLN A 379 19.79 -18.00 27.70
CA GLN A 379 18.38 -18.28 27.99
C GLN A 379 18.11 -18.32 29.51
N ASP A 380 16.85 -18.12 29.87
CA ASP A 380 16.35 -18.46 31.19
C ASP A 380 16.67 -19.94 31.50
N ASP A 381 17.15 -20.19 32.72
CA ASP A 381 17.56 -21.50 33.20
C ASP A 381 16.78 -21.83 34.48
N PRO A 382 15.63 -22.52 34.35
CA PRO A 382 14.79 -22.88 35.48
C PRO A 382 15.47 -23.83 36.46
N GLU A 383 16.36 -24.71 35.99
CA GLU A 383 17.04 -25.71 36.83
C GLU A 383 18.05 -25.04 37.76
N ASN A 384 18.80 -24.06 37.23
CA ASN A 384 19.72 -23.25 38.02
C ASN A 384 19.06 -22.01 38.66
N GLY A 385 17.77 -21.80 38.41
CA GLY A 385 16.99 -20.69 38.99
C GLY A 385 17.32 -19.31 38.45
N MET A 386 17.95 -19.22 37.29
CA MET A 386 18.46 -17.98 36.71
C MET A 386 17.51 -17.47 35.64
N PHE A 387 17.07 -16.22 35.77
CA PHE A 387 16.10 -15.62 34.84
C PHE A 387 16.47 -14.20 34.48
N TRP A 388 16.00 -13.75 33.32
CA TRP A 388 16.05 -12.35 32.90
C TRP A 388 14.91 -11.54 33.54
N PHE A 389 15.28 -10.51 34.28
CA PHE A 389 14.33 -9.56 34.89
C PHE A 389 14.52 -8.17 34.30
N LEU A 390 13.41 -7.51 33.96
CA LEU A 390 13.41 -6.12 33.48
C LEU A 390 13.21 -5.15 34.64
N PHE A 391 14.10 -4.19 34.78
CA PHE A 391 14.02 -3.11 35.75
C PHE A 391 14.00 -1.74 35.06
N LYS A 392 13.41 -0.75 35.73
CA LYS A 392 13.64 0.67 35.44
C LYS A 392 14.30 1.34 36.64
N SER A 393 15.24 2.25 36.39
CA SER A 393 15.82 3.09 37.43
C SER A 393 14.86 4.21 37.83
N LEU A 394 14.69 4.42 39.13
CA LEU A 394 13.85 5.51 39.67
C LEU A 394 14.63 6.80 39.97
N SER A 395 15.96 6.73 40.02
CA SER A 395 16.86 7.87 40.25
C SER A 395 18.12 7.78 39.40
N SER A 396 18.94 8.84 39.42
CA SER A 396 20.26 8.86 38.77
C SER A 396 21.32 8.06 39.53
N GLU A 397 20.98 7.52 40.71
CA GLU A 397 21.86 6.65 41.51
C GLU A 397 21.44 5.18 41.34
N GLU A 398 22.40 4.28 41.11
CA GLU A 398 22.23 2.88 40.68
C GLU A 398 21.59 1.91 41.72
N GLY A 399 20.87 2.45 42.72
CA GLY A 399 20.31 1.72 43.87
C GLY A 399 18.81 1.46 43.81
N ASP A 400 18.00 2.37 43.27
CA ASP A 400 16.54 2.27 43.29
C ASP A 400 15.97 1.71 41.97
N LEU A 401 15.78 0.40 41.94
CA LEU A 401 15.27 -0.33 40.78
C LEU A 401 13.85 -0.83 41.00
N GLU A 402 12.93 -0.45 40.10
CA GLU A 402 11.58 -1.00 40.07
C GLU A 402 11.49 -2.17 39.08
N LEU A 403 11.05 -3.33 39.56
CA LEU A 403 10.81 -4.50 38.72
C LEU A 403 9.58 -4.29 37.83
N ILE A 404 9.74 -4.55 36.55
CA ILE A 404 8.67 -4.49 35.56
C ILE A 404 8.23 -5.92 35.21
N THR A 405 6.97 -6.22 35.48
CA THR A 405 6.35 -7.53 35.20
C THR A 405 5.51 -7.55 33.92
N LYS A 406 5.33 -6.40 33.27
CA LYS A 406 4.59 -6.25 32.01
C LYS A 406 5.48 -6.55 30.81
N SER A 407 4.87 -6.87 29.67
CA SER A 407 5.58 -7.03 28.40
C SER A 407 6.35 -5.75 28.04
N PRO A 408 7.59 -5.85 27.51
CA PRO A 408 8.32 -4.68 26.98
C PRO A 408 7.54 -3.86 25.95
N ALA A 409 6.54 -4.44 25.28
CA ALA A 409 5.68 -3.74 24.34
C ALA A 409 4.72 -2.74 25.02
N ASP A 410 4.37 -2.97 26.29
CA ASP A 410 3.48 -2.11 27.08
C ASP A 410 4.23 -1.03 27.87
N VAL A 411 5.57 -1.07 27.83
CA VAL A 411 6.42 -0.17 28.60
C VAL A 411 6.86 0.95 27.68
N VAL A 412 6.54 2.19 28.03
CA VAL A 412 6.98 3.39 27.30
C VAL A 412 7.95 4.16 28.21
N PRO A 413 9.19 4.41 27.76
CA PRO A 413 10.18 5.16 28.52
C PRO A 413 9.78 6.64 28.60
N VAL A 414 10.38 7.39 29.52
CA VAL A 414 10.47 8.85 29.43
C VAL A 414 11.86 9.26 28.95
N ASN A 415 12.06 10.51 28.58
CA ASN A 415 13.39 10.99 28.16
C ASN A 415 14.41 10.83 29.29
N LYS A 416 15.59 10.31 28.97
CA LYS A 416 16.70 9.94 29.87
C LYS A 416 16.40 8.79 30.84
N GLN A 417 15.34 8.03 30.60
CA GLN A 417 15.03 6.85 31.39
C GLN A 417 16.10 5.77 31.21
N HIS A 418 16.38 5.04 32.30
CA HIS A 418 17.29 3.90 32.31
C HIS A 418 16.52 2.60 32.54
N PHE A 419 16.69 1.64 31.64
CA PHE A 419 16.18 0.28 31.74
C PHE A 419 17.31 -0.72 31.80
N ILE A 420 17.09 -1.79 32.55
CA ILE A 420 18.10 -2.80 32.82
C ILE A 420 17.47 -4.17 32.69
N PHE A 421 17.99 -5.00 31.80
CA PHE A 421 17.77 -6.43 31.85
C PHE A 421 18.85 -7.08 32.70
N TRP A 422 18.45 -7.74 33.78
CA TRP A 422 19.36 -8.35 34.73
C TRP A 422 19.12 -9.86 34.82
N TYR A 423 20.12 -10.64 34.41
CA TYR A 423 20.16 -12.09 34.57
C TYR A 423 20.67 -12.46 35.97
N LYS A 424 19.77 -12.95 36.83
CA LYS A 424 20.07 -13.29 38.22
C LYS A 424 19.16 -14.39 38.76
N CYS A 425 19.47 -14.89 39.96
CA CYS A 425 18.61 -15.85 40.64
C CYS A 425 17.24 -15.23 40.94
N GLY A 426 16.18 -16.02 40.70
CA GLY A 426 14.83 -15.70 41.18
C GLY A 426 14.80 -15.55 42.69
N THR A 427 14.07 -14.55 43.21
CA THR A 427 14.00 -14.27 44.65
C THR A 427 13.38 -15.41 45.47
N TRP A 428 12.71 -16.35 44.82
CA TRP A 428 12.09 -17.54 45.39
C TRP A 428 13.03 -18.75 45.53
N ASN A 429 14.26 -18.68 45.01
CA ASN A 429 15.26 -19.75 45.09
C ASN A 429 16.26 -19.55 46.25
N ARG A 430 15.80 -18.98 47.38
CA ARG A 430 16.60 -18.87 48.61
C ARG A 430 16.38 -20.04 49.54
#